data_AF-A0A841WM49-F1
#
_entry.id   AF-A0A841WM49-F1
#
_cell.length_a   1.000
_cell.length_b   1.000
_cell.length_c   1.000
_cell.angle_alpha   90.00
_cell.angle_beta   90.00
_cell.angle_gamma   90.00
#
_symmetry.space_group_name_H-M   'P 1'
#
loop_
_entity.id
_entity.type
_entity.pdbx_description
1 polymer ?
#
loop_
_entity_poly.entity_id
_entity_poly.type
_entity_poly.pdbx_seq_one_letter_code
_entity_poly.pdbx_strand_id
1 'polypeptide(L)'
;MCHPNKDESLCPECLEAQKKSGIDVKRLLLQLAKFKHEYYPQSHELSDKEIKYLCLSLSRYSKGEIAFYFYKHKIPTIQELAGCEDIERWIKNLNAEMSNRIHKYIKRLMNLINENQRLPSWKNIIMFLDKNGYGINKSSTPEIELLRLLPEGEISVDQLYQLMKKNVGITVKIILSIEHEENI
;
A
#
# COMPACT_ATOMS: atom_id res chain seq x y z
N MET A 1 3.84 12.34 12.08
CA MET A 1 5.05 12.30 11.23
C MET A 1 5.52 10.85 11.16
N CYS A 2 6.01 10.37 10.01
CA CYS A 2 6.36 8.96 9.85
C CYS A 2 7.83 8.76 10.21
N HIS A 3 8.12 8.37 11.45
CA HIS A 3 9.48 8.05 11.88
C HIS A 3 9.70 6.54 11.85
N PRO A 4 10.45 5.99 10.88
CA PRO A 4 10.70 4.55 10.81
C PRO A 4 11.51 4.01 12.00
N ASN A 5 12.07 4.89 12.85
CA ASN A 5 13.01 4.56 13.93
C ASN A 5 12.49 4.80 15.36
N LYS A 6 11.29 5.34 15.57
CA LYS A 6 10.87 5.78 16.92
C LYS A 6 9.54 5.23 17.44
N ASP A 7 8.69 4.68 16.58
CA ASP A 7 7.48 3.98 17.00
C ASP A 7 7.28 2.74 16.13
N GLU A 8 6.87 1.63 16.74
CA GLU A 8 6.65 0.37 16.03
C GLU A 8 5.51 0.46 15.01
N SER A 9 4.64 1.48 15.11
CA SER A 9 3.48 1.68 14.25
C SER A 9 3.81 2.49 13.00
N LEU A 10 3.48 1.91 11.84
CA LEU A 10 3.43 2.63 10.56
C LEU A 10 2.37 3.74 10.59
N CYS A 11 2.63 4.86 9.94
CA CYS A 11 1.62 5.91 9.73
C CYS A 11 0.49 5.42 8.79
N PRO A 12 -0.69 6.07 8.76
CA PRO A 12 -1.82 5.64 7.94
C PRO A 12 -1.48 5.41 6.46
N GLU A 13 -0.70 6.29 5.86
CA GLU A 13 -0.29 6.17 4.45
C GLU A 13 0.63 4.96 4.23
N CYS A 14 1.51 4.65 5.18
CA CYS A 14 2.37 3.47 5.13
C CYS A 14 1.56 2.18 5.32
N LEU A 15 0.56 2.19 6.21
CA LEU A 15 -0.36 1.06 6.40
C LEU A 15 -1.19 0.79 5.15
N GLU A 16 -1.71 1.84 4.50
CA GLU A 16 -2.44 1.72 3.25
C GLU A 16 -1.54 1.15 2.14
N ALA A 17 -0.32 1.68 2.01
CA ALA A 17 0.65 1.19 1.04
C ALA A 17 1.01 -0.28 1.28
N GLN A 18 1.22 -0.68 2.52
CA GLN A 18 1.49 -2.06 2.91
C GLN A 18 0.32 -2.97 2.53
N LYS A 19 -0.91 -2.58 2.89
CA LYS A 19 -2.14 -3.33 2.57
C LYS A 19 -2.36 -3.48 1.06
N LYS A 20 -2.17 -2.41 0.28
CA LYS A 20 -2.43 -2.40 -1.17
C LYS A 20 -1.34 -3.10 -1.99
N SER A 21 -0.09 -2.99 -1.56
CA SER A 21 1.05 -3.56 -2.29
C SER A 21 1.39 -4.99 -1.86
N GLY A 22 1.04 -5.39 -0.64
CA GLY A 22 1.48 -6.64 -0.02
C GLY A 22 2.95 -6.61 0.42
N ILE A 23 3.59 -5.45 0.43
CA ILE A 23 5.00 -5.26 0.78
C ILE A 23 5.12 -4.77 2.22
N ASP A 24 6.06 -5.34 2.98
CA ASP A 24 6.52 -4.81 4.27
C ASP A 24 7.20 -3.44 4.06
N VAL A 25 6.40 -2.39 4.23
CA VAL A 25 6.82 -1.01 4.02
C VAL A 25 7.87 -0.62 5.05
N LYS A 26 7.77 -1.10 6.29
CA LYS A 26 8.73 -0.77 7.35
C LYS A 26 10.13 -1.25 6.96
N ARG A 27 10.24 -2.52 6.56
CA ARG A 27 11.50 -3.11 6.10
C ARG A 27 12.06 -2.37 4.89
N LEU A 28 11.21 -2.02 3.92
CA LEU A 28 11.64 -1.27 2.75
C LEU A 28 12.18 0.12 3.13
N LEU A 29 11.47 0.87 3.98
CA LEU A 29 11.91 2.20 4.43
C LEU A 29 13.26 2.15 5.13
N LEU A 30 13.48 1.18 6.02
CA LEU A 30 14.76 0.97 6.71
C LEU A 30 15.89 0.68 5.72
N GLN A 31 15.64 -0.15 4.70
CA GLN A 31 16.65 -0.47 3.70
C GLN A 31 16.99 0.74 2.81
N LEU A 32 15.98 1.51 2.39
CA LEU A 32 16.20 2.71 1.57
C LEU A 32 16.92 3.82 2.36
N ALA A 33 16.68 3.93 3.67
CA ALA A 33 17.40 4.86 4.54
C ALA A 33 18.91 4.54 4.59
N LYS A 34 19.28 3.25 4.60
CA LYS A 34 20.70 2.83 4.50
C LYS A 34 21.33 3.29 3.17
N PHE A 35 20.64 3.08 2.04
CA PHE A 35 21.13 3.57 0.74
C PHE A 35 21.21 5.09 0.68
N LYS A 36 20.27 5.81 1.30
CA LYS A 36 20.35 7.27 1.38
C LYS A 36 21.61 7.72 2.11
N HIS A 37 21.95 7.07 3.23
CA HIS A 37 23.16 7.38 3.99
C HIS A 37 24.44 7.15 3.17
N GLU A 38 24.49 6.14 2.30
CA GLU A 38 25.62 5.93 1.36
C GLU A 38 25.83 7.13 0.41
N TYR A 39 24.75 7.77 -0.04
CA TYR A 39 24.83 8.93 -0.93
C TYR A 39 24.91 10.28 -0.21
N TYR A 40 24.37 10.36 1.01
CA TYR A 40 24.23 11.58 1.80
C TYR A 40 24.57 11.26 3.26
N PRO A 41 25.86 11.24 3.64
CA PRO A 41 26.32 10.79 4.96
C PRO A 41 25.66 11.52 6.14
N GLN A 42 25.33 12.80 5.96
CA GLN A 42 24.65 13.63 6.96
C GLN A 42 23.14 13.34 7.11
N SER A 43 22.55 12.49 6.27
CA SER A 43 21.12 12.17 6.29
C SER A 43 20.89 10.69 6.60
N HIS A 44 20.48 10.40 7.83
CA HIS A 44 20.23 9.04 8.29
C HIS A 44 18.79 8.55 8.05
N GLU A 45 17.87 9.45 7.72
CA GLU A 45 16.44 9.13 7.55
C GLU A 45 15.91 9.60 6.19
N LEU A 46 14.89 8.90 5.69
CA LEU A 46 14.07 9.40 4.59
C LEU A 46 13.23 10.58 5.09
N SER A 47 13.11 11.60 4.25
CA SER A 47 12.22 12.73 4.52
C SER A 47 10.76 12.33 4.37
N ASP A 48 9.86 13.04 5.05
CA ASP A 48 8.40 12.82 4.93
C ASP A 48 7.92 12.83 3.47
N LYS A 49 8.52 13.69 2.64
CA LYS A 49 8.21 13.79 1.21
C LYS A 49 8.60 12.50 0.46
N GLU A 50 9.78 11.95 0.74
CA GLU A 50 10.24 10.69 0.17
C GLU A 50 9.36 9.51 0.60
N ILE A 51 9.01 9.46 1.89
CA ILE A 51 8.14 8.42 2.45
C ILE A 51 6.76 8.48 1.80
N LYS A 52 6.13 9.66 1.74
CA LYS A 52 4.81 9.85 1.12
C LYS A 52 4.81 9.47 -0.36
N TYR A 53 5.83 9.89 -1.11
CA TYR A 53 5.96 9.56 -2.52
C TYR A 53 6.05 8.04 -2.73
N LEU A 54 6.88 7.35 -1.94
CA LEU A 54 7.02 5.90 -1.98
C LEU A 54 5.68 5.21 -1.66
N CYS A 55 5.01 5.62 -0.57
CA CYS A 55 3.77 4.98 -0.13
C CYS A 55 2.64 5.14 -1.14
N LEU A 56 2.47 6.33 -1.73
CA LEU A 56 1.48 6.53 -2.80
C LEU A 56 1.81 5.69 -4.04
N SER A 57 3.10 5.58 -4.36
CA SER A 57 3.53 4.75 -5.50
C SER A 57 3.27 3.26 -5.29
N LEU A 58 3.55 2.75 -4.09
CA LEU A 58 3.25 1.35 -3.70
C LEU A 58 1.74 1.09 -3.65
N SER A 59 0.95 2.10 -3.28
CA SER A 59 -0.52 2.07 -3.30
C SER A 59 -1.13 2.11 -4.71
N ARG A 60 -0.29 2.13 -5.76
CA ARG A 60 -0.68 2.14 -7.18
C ARG A 60 -1.43 3.41 -7.65
N TYR A 61 -1.26 4.53 -6.96
CA TYR A 61 -1.70 5.82 -7.52
C TYR A 61 -0.91 6.13 -8.80
N SER A 62 -1.58 6.73 -9.77
CA SER A 62 -0.98 7.19 -11.02
C SER A 62 -0.02 8.36 -10.77
N LYS A 63 0.88 8.60 -11.72
CA LYS A 63 1.81 9.75 -11.63
C LYS A 63 1.07 11.08 -11.51
N GLY A 64 -0.07 11.21 -12.18
CA GLY A 64 -0.93 12.39 -12.09
C GLY A 64 -1.49 12.56 -10.67
N GLU A 65 -2.11 11.52 -10.11
CA GLU A 65 -2.65 11.58 -8.75
C GLU A 65 -1.59 11.93 -7.71
N ILE A 66 -0.40 11.34 -7.83
CA ILE A 66 0.72 11.61 -6.92
C ILE A 66 1.19 13.06 -7.08
N ALA A 67 1.37 13.52 -8.32
CA ALA A 67 1.76 14.92 -8.58
C ALA A 67 0.73 15.88 -8.03
N PHE A 68 -0.55 15.66 -8.30
CA PHE A 68 -1.63 16.49 -7.76
C PHE A 68 -1.60 16.53 -6.23
N TYR A 69 -1.40 15.40 -5.56
CA TYR A 69 -1.29 15.34 -4.10
C TYR A 69 -0.15 16.21 -3.56
N PHE A 70 1.01 16.25 -4.21
CA PHE A 70 2.13 17.08 -3.74
C PHE A 70 1.94 18.58 -3.95
N TYR A 71 1.11 18.98 -4.92
CA TYR A 71 0.86 20.39 -5.25
C TYR A 71 -0.43 20.95 -4.62
N LYS A 72 -1.41 20.08 -4.34
CA LYS A 72 -2.74 20.45 -3.81
C LYS A 72 -3.06 19.83 -2.45
N HIS A 73 -2.17 18.99 -1.93
CA HIS A 73 -2.29 18.34 -0.62
C HIS A 73 -3.56 17.50 -0.43
N LYS A 74 -4.09 16.91 -1.52
CA LYS A 74 -5.24 16.00 -1.49
C LYS A 74 -5.19 14.98 -2.63
N ILE A 75 -5.87 13.85 -2.46
CA ILE A 75 -6.09 12.89 -3.55
C ILE A 75 -7.14 13.50 -4.49
N PRO A 76 -6.86 13.64 -5.80
CA PRO A 76 -7.80 14.25 -6.73
C PRO A 76 -8.97 13.31 -7.04
N THR A 77 -10.11 13.92 -7.35
CA THR A 77 -11.18 13.23 -8.09
C THR A 77 -10.83 13.10 -9.57
N ILE A 78 -11.54 12.23 -10.29
CA ILE A 78 -11.36 12.04 -11.74
C ILE A 78 -11.56 13.37 -12.50
N GLN A 79 -12.53 14.18 -12.10
CA GLN A 79 -12.86 15.47 -12.73
C GLN A 79 -11.75 16.50 -12.50
N GLU A 80 -11.19 16.57 -11.29
CA GLU A 80 -10.09 17.47 -10.98
C GLU A 80 -8.81 17.11 -11.72
N LEU A 81 -8.55 15.81 -11.89
CA LEU A 81 -7.39 15.37 -12.65
C LEU A 81 -7.55 15.71 -14.15
N ALA A 82 -8.74 15.49 -14.71
CA ALA A 82 -9.03 15.77 -16.12
C ALA A 82 -9.00 17.27 -16.44
N GLY A 83 -9.45 18.13 -15.52
CA GLY A 83 -9.44 19.59 -15.68
C GLY A 83 -8.12 20.27 -15.30
N CYS A 84 -7.09 19.54 -14.87
CA CYS A 84 -5.84 20.13 -14.40
C CYS A 84 -4.86 20.36 -15.56
N GLU A 85 -4.81 21.58 -16.08
CA GLU A 85 -3.89 21.98 -17.17
C GLU A 85 -2.40 21.81 -16.79
N ASP A 86 -2.08 21.99 -15.52
CA ASP A 86 -0.71 21.97 -15.01
C ASP A 86 -0.15 20.57 -14.71
N ILE A 87 -0.98 19.53 -14.84
CA ILE A 87 -0.66 18.21 -14.31
C ILE A 87 0.62 17.62 -14.91
N GLU A 88 0.85 17.80 -16.20
CA GLU A 88 2.05 17.29 -16.87
C GLU A 88 3.32 17.98 -16.37
N ARG A 89 3.26 19.29 -16.14
CA ARG A 89 4.37 20.08 -15.59
C ARG A 89 4.69 19.61 -14.18
N TRP A 90 3.68 19.41 -13.34
CA TRP A 90 3.86 18.89 -11.98
C TRP A 90 4.43 17.48 -11.98
N ILE A 91 3.98 16.60 -12.88
CA ILE A 91 4.54 15.26 -13.06
C ILE A 91 6.03 15.34 -13.42
N LYS A 92 6.42 16.21 -14.37
CA LYS A 92 7.83 16.38 -14.78
C LYS A 92 8.70 16.85 -13.61
N ASN A 93 8.25 17.89 -12.90
CA ASN A 93 8.98 18.45 -11.76
C ASN A 93 9.13 17.43 -10.63
N LEU A 94 8.06 16.74 -10.26
CA LEU A 94 8.09 15.72 -9.22
C LEU A 94 8.98 14.53 -9.62
N ASN A 95 8.92 14.08 -10.88
CA ASN A 95 9.81 13.02 -11.35
C ASN A 95 11.28 13.45 -11.32
N ALA A 96 11.60 14.69 -11.72
CA ALA A 96 12.98 15.20 -11.67
C ALA A 96 13.50 15.24 -10.22
N GLU A 97 12.67 15.69 -9.28
CA GLU A 97 13.03 15.72 -7.86
C GLU A 97 13.21 14.29 -7.29
N MET A 98 12.29 13.37 -7.58
CA MET A 98 12.35 12.00 -7.05
C MET A 98 13.40 11.12 -7.74
N SER A 99 13.83 11.50 -8.96
CA SER A 99 14.91 10.82 -9.69
C SER A 99 16.20 10.77 -8.88
N ASN A 100 16.54 11.88 -8.20
CA ASN A 100 17.75 12.00 -7.38
C ASN A 100 17.56 11.50 -5.92
N ARG A 101 16.38 10.98 -5.60
CA ARG A 101 16.00 10.53 -4.25
C ARG A 101 15.51 9.09 -4.28
N ILE A 102 14.20 8.86 -4.07
CA ILE A 102 13.59 7.53 -4.02
C ILE A 102 13.94 6.69 -5.24
N HIS A 103 13.91 7.23 -6.47
CA HIS A 103 14.23 6.43 -7.66
C HIS A 103 15.68 5.97 -7.66
N LYS A 104 16.60 6.83 -7.21
CA LYS A 104 18.02 6.49 -7.06
C LYS A 104 18.20 5.34 -6.06
N TYR A 105 17.53 5.39 -4.91
CA TYR A 105 17.61 4.35 -3.88
C TYR A 105 16.98 3.04 -4.34
N ILE A 106 15.84 3.09 -5.06
CA ILE A 106 15.20 1.89 -5.63
C ILE A 106 16.05 1.27 -6.74
N LYS A 107 16.65 2.07 -7.63
CA LYS A 107 17.60 1.58 -8.64
C LYS A 107 18.75 0.84 -7.97
N ARG A 108 19.33 1.41 -6.90
CA ARG A 108 20.38 0.77 -6.10
C ARG A 108 19.90 -0.55 -5.50
N LEU A 109 18.71 -0.58 -4.88
CA LEU A 109 18.10 -1.78 -4.32
C LEU A 109 17.91 -2.89 -5.36
N MET A 110 17.57 -2.52 -6.59
CA MET A 110 17.38 -3.44 -7.72
C MET A 110 18.67 -3.75 -8.49
N ASN A 111 19.84 -3.31 -8.00
CA ASN A 111 21.14 -3.42 -8.69
C ASN A 111 21.14 -2.85 -10.13
N LEU A 112 20.36 -1.81 -10.37
CA LEU A 112 20.38 -1.05 -11.63
C LEU A 112 21.50 -0.01 -11.56
N ILE A 113 22.72 -0.45 -11.89
CA ILE A 113 23.96 0.33 -11.72
C ILE A 113 24.09 1.44 -12.78
N ASN A 114 23.46 1.28 -13.95
CA ASN A 114 23.51 2.29 -15.00
C ASN A 114 22.57 3.45 -14.68
N GLU A 115 23.13 4.64 -14.45
CA GLU A 115 22.38 5.85 -14.08
C GLU A 115 21.33 6.23 -15.13
N ASN A 116 21.62 5.97 -16.42
CA ASN A 116 20.74 6.23 -17.55
C ASN A 116 19.63 5.19 -17.71
N GLN A 117 19.67 4.09 -16.95
CA GLN A 117 18.64 3.08 -17.02
C GLN A 117 17.32 3.65 -16.48
N ARG A 118 16.27 3.53 -17.28
CA ARG A 118 14.93 3.95 -16.88
C ARG A 118 14.46 3.14 -15.68
N LEU A 119 13.88 3.81 -14.67
CA LEU A 119 13.25 3.13 -13.55
C LEU A 119 12.13 2.21 -14.08
N PRO A 120 12.07 0.94 -13.64
CA PRO A 120 10.97 0.05 -13.97
C PRO A 120 9.61 0.62 -13.52
N SER A 121 8.53 0.09 -14.07
CA SER A 121 7.18 0.45 -13.58
C SER A 121 7.02 0.04 -12.11
N TRP A 122 6.20 0.77 -11.36
CA TRP A 122 5.91 0.41 -9.96
C TRP A 122 5.32 -0.98 -9.79
N LYS A 123 4.56 -1.48 -10.78
CA LYS A 123 4.14 -2.88 -10.84
C LYS A 123 5.33 -3.83 -10.82
N ASN A 124 6.33 -3.58 -11.66
CA ASN A 124 7.53 -4.42 -11.74
C ASN A 124 8.41 -4.27 -10.50
N ILE A 125 8.47 -3.08 -9.91
CA ILE A 125 9.17 -2.85 -8.63
C ILE A 125 8.50 -3.67 -7.52
N ILE A 126 7.18 -3.62 -7.38
CA ILE A 126 6.44 -4.41 -6.38
C ILE A 126 6.69 -5.91 -6.57
N MET A 127 6.61 -6.40 -7.82
CA MET A 127 6.92 -7.81 -8.12
C MET A 127 8.36 -8.19 -7.76
N PHE A 128 9.32 -7.30 -8.00
CA PHE A 128 10.71 -7.53 -7.59
C PHE A 128 10.84 -7.60 -6.06
N LEU A 129 10.23 -6.65 -5.35
CA LEU A 129 10.27 -6.58 -3.89
C LEU A 129 9.68 -7.84 -3.25
N ASP A 130 8.51 -8.27 -3.73
CA ASP A 130 7.84 -9.49 -3.28
C ASP A 130 8.76 -10.72 -3.44
N LYS A 131 9.34 -10.92 -4.63
CA LYS A 131 10.30 -12.01 -4.92
C LYS A 131 11.59 -11.96 -4.09
N ASN A 132 11.97 -10.80 -3.59
CA ASN A 132 13.17 -10.61 -2.78
C ASN A 132 12.88 -10.54 -1.27
N GLY A 133 11.74 -11.09 -0.85
CA GLY A 133 11.42 -11.29 0.57
C GLY A 133 10.97 -10.02 1.28
N TYR A 134 10.52 -8.99 0.55
CA TYR A 134 9.82 -7.84 1.13
C TYR A 134 8.31 -8.07 1.21
N GLY A 135 7.78 -9.21 0.77
CA GLY A 135 6.37 -9.55 0.98
C GLY A 135 6.04 -9.64 2.47
N ILE A 136 4.82 -9.24 2.85
CA ILE A 136 4.33 -9.44 4.22
C ILE A 136 4.17 -10.95 4.42
N ASN A 137 4.85 -11.50 5.42
CA ASN A 137 4.61 -12.88 5.85
C ASN A 137 3.14 -13.00 6.30
N LYS A 138 2.32 -13.67 5.49
CA LYS A 138 0.90 -13.90 5.80
C LYS A 138 0.68 -14.66 7.11
N SER A 139 1.71 -15.31 7.66
CA SER A 139 1.67 -16.08 8.90
C SER A 139 1.36 -15.26 10.16
N SER A 140 1.29 -13.93 10.09
CA SER A 140 1.01 -13.05 11.25
C SER A 140 -0.33 -12.32 11.19
N THR A 141 -1.13 -12.57 10.16
CA THR A 141 -2.48 -11.98 10.06
C THR A 141 -3.47 -13.14 10.12
N PRO A 142 -4.34 -13.26 11.14
CA PRO A 142 -5.40 -14.25 11.10
C PRO A 142 -6.24 -13.95 9.86
N GLU A 143 -6.14 -14.84 8.88
CA GLU A 143 -6.94 -14.79 7.67
C GLU A 143 -8.37 -15.05 8.12
N ILE A 144 -9.18 -13.99 8.23
CA ILE A 144 -10.62 -14.13 8.49
C ILE A 144 -11.20 -14.68 7.19
N GLU A 145 -11.25 -16.00 7.09
CA GLU A 145 -11.86 -16.70 5.97
C GLU A 145 -13.38 -16.49 6.06
N LEU A 146 -13.90 -15.67 5.15
CA LEU A 146 -15.32 -15.35 5.06
C LEU A 146 -16.06 -16.53 4.42
N LEU A 147 -16.44 -17.50 5.24
CA LEU A 147 -17.31 -18.61 4.84
C LEU A 147 -18.71 -18.08 4.51
N ARG A 148 -19.05 -18.06 3.22
CA ARG A 148 -20.41 -17.82 2.74
C ARG A 148 -21.13 -19.16 2.61
N LEU A 149 -22.15 -19.35 3.43
CA LEU A 149 -23.09 -20.47 3.31
C LEU A 149 -24.34 -19.99 2.59
N LEU A 150 -24.67 -20.65 1.48
CA LEU A 150 -25.95 -20.51 0.80
C LEU A 150 -26.77 -21.76 1.14
N PRO A 151 -27.71 -21.69 2.11
CA PRO A 151 -28.61 -22.79 2.35
C PRO A 151 -29.58 -22.91 1.17
N GLU A 152 -29.78 -24.12 0.63
CA GLU A 152 -30.74 -24.40 -0.46
C GLU A 152 -32.20 -24.40 0.02
N GLY A 153 -32.49 -23.89 1.21
CA GLY A 153 -33.82 -23.83 1.81
C GLY A 153 -33.85 -23.01 3.11
N GLU A 154 -35.04 -22.88 3.70
CA GLU A 154 -35.20 -22.23 5.00
C GLU A 154 -34.49 -23.04 6.09
N ILE A 155 -33.48 -22.44 6.70
CA ILE A 155 -32.74 -23.02 7.83
C ILE A 155 -32.90 -22.14 9.06
N SER A 156 -33.21 -22.75 10.20
CA SER A 156 -33.25 -21.98 11.45
C SER A 156 -31.84 -21.63 11.93
N VAL A 157 -31.74 -20.55 12.71
CA VAL A 157 -30.46 -20.11 13.32
C VAL A 157 -29.83 -21.24 14.14
N ASP A 158 -30.64 -22.01 14.87
CA ASP A 158 -30.18 -23.15 15.67
C ASP A 158 -29.62 -24.29 14.81
N GLN A 159 -30.29 -24.60 13.68
CA GLN A 159 -29.81 -25.62 12.73
C GLN A 159 -28.49 -25.20 12.09
N LEU A 160 -28.35 -23.93 11.72
CA LEU A 160 -27.11 -23.38 11.18
C LEU A 160 -25.97 -23.46 12.21
N TYR A 161 -26.24 -23.13 13.47
CA TYR A 161 -25.26 -23.22 14.56
C TYR A 161 -24.78 -24.66 14.78
N GLN A 162 -25.70 -25.64 14.76
CA GLN A 162 -25.36 -27.05 14.91
C GLN A 162 -24.54 -27.57 13.73
N LEU A 163 -24.88 -27.20 12.49
CA LEU A 163 -24.10 -27.57 11.30
C LEU A 163 -22.68 -27.04 11.36
N MET A 164 -22.50 -25.77 11.74
CA MET A 164 -21.19 -25.13 11.84
C MET A 164 -20.35 -25.76 12.95
N LYS A 165 -20.94 -26.00 14.12
CA LYS A 165 -20.26 -26.61 15.27
C LYS A 165 -19.83 -28.05 14.97
N LYS A 166 -20.67 -28.82 14.27
CA LYS A 166 -20.40 -30.24 13.94
C LYS A 166 -19.33 -30.41 12.86
N ASN A 167 -19.30 -29.54 11.84
CA ASN A 167 -18.46 -29.75 10.67
C ASN A 167 -17.12 -29.00 10.69
N VAL A 168 -17.02 -27.88 11.42
CA VAL A 168 -15.85 -26.98 11.29
C VAL A 168 -15.10 -26.81 12.61
N GLY A 169 -15.68 -27.17 13.76
CA GLY A 169 -15.03 -27.02 15.07
C GLY A 169 -14.76 -25.56 15.45
N ILE A 170 -15.42 -24.61 14.80
CA ILE A 170 -15.26 -23.16 15.03
C ILE A 170 -16.34 -22.66 15.99
N THR A 171 -15.96 -21.80 16.92
CA THR A 171 -16.90 -21.00 17.72
C THR A 171 -17.48 -19.88 16.86
N VAL A 172 -18.71 -20.04 16.41
CA VAL A 172 -19.39 -19.04 15.55
C VAL A 172 -20.11 -18.00 16.39
N LYS A 173 -19.86 -16.71 16.11
CA LYS A 173 -20.68 -15.59 16.58
C LYS A 173 -21.54 -15.10 15.42
N ILE A 174 -22.84 -15.36 15.48
CA ILE A 174 -23.80 -14.93 14.44
C ILE A 174 -24.23 -13.50 14.74
N ILE A 175 -24.03 -12.58 13.79
CA ILE A 175 -24.53 -11.20 13.84
C ILE A 175 -25.68 -11.12 12.83
N LEU A 176 -26.91 -10.99 13.32
CA LEU A 176 -28.09 -10.81 12.49
C LEU A 176 -28.23 -9.32 12.15
N SER A 177 -28.28 -9.02 10.85
CA SER A 177 -28.57 -7.68 10.33
C SER A 177 -29.91 -7.76 9.61
N ILE A 178 -30.91 -7.01 10.07
CA ILE A 178 -32.21 -6.93 9.41
C ILE A 178 -32.12 -5.80 8.39
N GLU A 179 -32.11 -6.14 7.11
CA GLU A 179 -32.29 -5.16 6.04
C GLU A 179 -33.80 -4.93 5.87
N HIS A 180 -34.25 -3.70 6.12
CA HIS A 180 -35.59 -3.29 5.73
C HIS A 180 -35.56 -2.99 4.23
N GLU A 181 -36.17 -3.87 3.42
CA GLU A 181 -36.56 -3.50 2.06
C GLU A 181 -37.72 -2.48 2.16
N GLU A 182 -37.40 -1.21 1.97
CA GLU A 182 -38.41 -0.21 1.61
C GLU A 182 -38.87 -0.52 0.18
N ASN A 183 -40.03 -1.16 0.05
CA ASN A 183 -40.72 -1.30 -1.22
C ASN A 183 -41.12 0.09 -1.74
N ILE A 184 -40.55 0.50 -2.88
CA ILE A 184 -40.99 1.64 -3.70
C ILE A 184 -42.10 1.16 -4.64
#